data_AF-A0A5J5EK75-F1
#
_entry.id   AF-A0A5J5EK75-F1
#
_cell.length_a   1.000
_cell.length_b   1.000
_cell.length_c   1.000
_cell.angle_alpha   90.00
_cell.angle_beta   90.00
_cell.angle_gamma   90.00
#
_symmetry.space_group_name_H-M   'P 1'
#
loop_
_entity.id
_entity.type
_entity.pdbx_description
1 polymer ?
#
loop_
_entity_poly.entity_id
_entity_poly.type
_entity_poly.pdbx_seq_one_letter_code
_entity_poly.pdbx_strand_id
1 'polypeptide(L)' 'MAYTVGSRIKFRLSDGTVYIGKVKEIFANGEYLVEIENSSDTKVVVPANVIGYA' A
#
# COMPACT_ATOMS: atom_id res chain seq x y z
N MET A 1 -4.94 8.96 10.35
CA MET A 1 -6.05 8.19 9.78
C MET A 1 -5.53 6.82 9.40
N ALA A 2 -6.29 5.75 9.67
CA ALA A 2 -5.96 4.38 9.24
C ALA A 2 -6.67 4.09 7.92
N TYR A 3 -5.99 3.45 6.97
CA TYR A 3 -6.57 3.07 5.69
C TYR A 3 -7.45 1.83 5.88
N THR A 4 -8.54 1.73 5.12
CA THR A 4 -9.42 0.56 5.12
C THR A 4 -9.21 -0.29 3.88
N VAL A 5 -9.67 -1.56 3.92
CA VAL A 5 -9.73 -2.39 2.71
C VAL A 5 -10.54 -1.65 1.64
N GLY A 6 -9.95 -1.55 0.44
CA GLY A 6 -10.48 -0.80 -0.69
C GLY A 6 -9.96 0.63 -0.81
N SER A 7 -9.26 1.15 0.20
CA SER A 7 -8.63 2.47 0.12
C SER A 7 -7.54 2.50 -0.95
N ARG A 8 -7.53 3.57 -1.75
CA ARG A 8 -6.44 3.86 -2.69
C ARG A 8 -5.37 4.63 -1.93
N ILE A 9 -4.14 4.11 -1.96
CA ILE A 9 -3.01 4.68 -1.23
C ILE A 9 -1.82 4.92 -2.15
N LYS A 10 -1.00 5.89 -1.78
CA LYS A 10 0.29 6.18 -2.40
C LYS A 10 1.39 5.80 -1.42
N PHE A 11 2.33 4.97 -1.85
CA PHE A 11 3.42 4.51 -0.99
C PHE A 11 4.75 4.55 -1.76
N ARG A 12 5.84 4.73 -1.02
CA ARG A 12 7.20 4.72 -1.57
C ARG A 12 7.89 3.44 -1.12
N LEU A 13 8.40 2.68 -2.08
CA LEU A 13 9.24 1.51 -1.79
C LEU A 13 10.69 1.94 -1.55
N SER A 14 11.51 1.02 -1.02
CA SER A 14 12.92 1.26 -0.67
C SER A 14 13.79 1.67 -1.86
N ASP A 15 13.35 1.39 -3.09
CA ASP A 15 13.97 1.83 -4.34
C ASP A 15 13.76 3.34 -4.61
N GLY A 16 12.97 4.03 -3.79
CA GLY A 16 12.61 5.43 -3.95
C GLY A 16 11.44 5.66 -4.91
N THR A 17 10.98 4.61 -5.61
CA THR A 17 9.87 4.67 -6.55
C THR A 17 8.56 4.77 -5.79
N VAL A 18 7.68 5.62 -6.31
CA VAL A 18 6.37 5.86 -5.72
C VAL A 18 5.32 5.12 -6.52
N TYR A 19 4.55 4.30 -5.83
CA TYR A 19 3.49 3.49 -6.41
C TYR A 19 2.13 3.95 -5.88
N ILE A 20 1.11 3.69 -6.70
CA ILE A 20 -0.29 3.85 -6.32
C ILE A 20 -0.92 2.46 -6.35
N GLY A 21 -1.62 2.12 -5.28
CA GLY A 21 -2.27 0.83 -5.17
C GLY A 21 -3.51 0.88 -4.29
N LYS A 22 -4.22 -0.24 -4.25
CA LYS A 22 -5.44 -0.42 -3.47
C LYS A 22 -5.21 -1.42 -2.34
N VAL A 23 -5.59 -1.04 -1.12
CA VAL A 23 -5.53 -1.95 0.04
C VAL A 23 -6.49 -3.11 -0.20
N LYS A 24 -5.98 -4.33 -0.17
CA LYS A 24 -6.75 -5.58 -0.29
C LYS A 24 -6.98 -6.22 1.06
N GLU A 25 -6.02 -6.10 1.96
CA GLU A 25 -6.08 -6.69 3.30
C GLU A 25 -5.29 -5.83 4.30
N ILE A 26 -5.68 -5.90 5.56
CA ILE A 26 -5.00 -5.24 6.67
C ILE A 26 -4.65 -6.34 7.67
N PHE A 27 -3.35 -6.49 7.93
CA PHE A 27 -2.86 -7.46 8.89
C PHE A 27 -2.99 -6.91 10.31
N ALA A 28 -3.16 -7.81 11.29
CA ALA A 28 -3.31 -7.46 12.69
C ALA A 28 -2.08 -6.73 13.27
N ASN A 29 -0.91 -6.87 12.63
CA ASN A 29 0.33 -6.17 12.97
C ASN A 29 0.39 -4.72 12.44
N GLY A 30 -0.63 -4.25 11.72
CA GLY A 30 -0.69 -2.90 11.16
C GLY A 30 -0.08 -2.74 9.77
N GLU A 31 0.27 -3.84 9.10
CA GLU A 31 0.70 -3.85 7.70
C GLU A 31 -0.50 -3.94 6.74
N TYR A 32 -0.30 -3.46 5.51
CA TYR A 32 -1.33 -3.45 4.48
C TYR A 32 -0.88 -4.28 3.29
N LEU A 33 -1.71 -5.23 2.85
CA LEU A 33 -1.54 -5.86 1.55
C LEU A 33 -2.14 -4.93 0.49
N VAL A 34 -1.31 -4.51 -0.46
CA VAL A 34 -1.69 -3.51 -1.46
C VAL A 34 -1.42 -4.06 -2.85
N GLU A 35 -2.43 -3.97 -3.71
CA GLU A 35 -2.33 -4.32 -5.13
C GLU A 35 -1.99 -3.07 -5.94
N ILE A 36 -0.89 -3.12 -6.69
CA ILE A 36 -0.38 -2.00 -7.48
C ILE A 36 -1.21 -1.87 -8.76
N GLU A 37 -1.77 -0.68 -9.04
CA GLU A 37 -2.69 -0.49 -10.18
C GLU A 37 -1.98 -0.59 -11.55
N ASN A 38 -0.67 -0.31 -11.63
CA ASN A 38 0.09 -0.30 -12.88
C ASN A 38 0.93 -1.57 -13.15
N SER A 39 0.75 -2.63 -12.34
CA SER A 39 1.52 -3.86 -12.50
C SER A 39 0.57 -5.05 -12.42
N SER A 40 0.51 -5.86 -13.48
CA SER A 40 -0.60 -6.78 -13.77
C SER A 40 -0.96 -7.81 -12.70
N ASP A 41 -0.20 -8.00 -11.63
CA ASP A 41 -0.61 -8.82 -10.48
C ASP A 41 0.33 -8.61 -9.27
N THR A 42 0.86 -7.40 -9.10
CA THR A 42 1.86 -7.16 -8.05
C THR A 42 1.18 -6.74 -6.74
N LYS A 43 1.09 -7.69 -5.82
CA LYS A 43 0.69 -7.45 -4.43
C LYS A 43 1.94 -7.26 -3.57
N VAL A 44 1.95 -6.19 -2.78
CA VAL A 44 3.05 -5.87 -1.86
C VAL A 44 2.51 -5.67 -0.46
N VAL A 45 3.26 -6.13 0.53
CA VAL A 45 2.99 -5.82 1.93
C VAL A 45 3.73 -4.53 2.25
N VAL A 46 3.00 -3.51 2.68
CA VAL A 46 3.54 -2.21 3.05
C VAL A 46 3.19 -1.88 4.49
N PRO A 47 4.18 -1.59 5.35
CA PRO A 47 3.90 -1.16 6.71
C PRO A 47 3.28 0.24 6.73
N ALA A 48 2.49 0.55 7.76
CA ALA A 48 1.76 1.82 7.87
C ALA A 48 2.67 3.07 7.74
N ASN A 49 3.94 2.95 8.13
CA ASN A 49 4.92 4.03 8.16
C ASN A 49 5.48 4.43 6.78
N VAL A 50 5.32 3.61 5.74
CA VAL A 50 5.76 3.94 4.36
C VAL A 50 4.65 4.52 3.49
N ILE A 51 3.41 4.56 3.99
CA ILE A 51 2.29 5.16 3.28
C ILE A 51 2.34 6.67 3.48
N GLY A 52 2.82 7.39 2.45
CA GLY A 52 2.97 8.83 2.47
C GLY A 52 1.64 9.53 2.20
N TYR A 53 1.23 10.43 3.10
CA TYR A 53 0.16 11.38 2.84
C TYR A 53 0.59 12.31 1.70
N ALA A 54 -0.16 12.30 0.60
CA ALA A 54 -0.22 13.43 -0.32
C ALA A 54 -1.37 14.33 0.13
#